data_AF-A0A7C9RKN1-F1
#
_entry.id   AF-A0A7C9RKN1-F1
#
_cell.length_a   1.000
_cell.length_b   1.000
_cell.length_c   1.000
_cell.angle_alpha   90.00
_cell.angle_beta   90.00
_cell.angle_gamma   90.00
#
_symmetry.space_group_name_H-M   'P 1'
#
loop_
_entity.id
_entity.type
_entity.pdbx_description
1 polymer ?
#
loop_
_entity_poly.entity_id
_entity_poly.type
_entity_poly.pdbx_seq_one_letter_code
_entity_poly.pdbx_strand_id
1 'polypeptide(L)'
;RLELMSKKPRHAGVLRAVAELADWKNAKLEPGRARGVAVVESFNTFVAQIVELSMEAEGPKVHKVWCAVDCGVAVNPDIIRAQMEGGIGFGLGHILYADVPMEDGRVVPGNFDAYRSLRINEMPAIEVTIVKSSEKPSGIGEPGVPPIGPAVANAMAKLGQVRPRQLPIVPGASA
;
A
#
# COMPACT_ATOMS: atom_id res chain seq x y z
N ARG A 1 -7.50 -1.85 16.67
CA ARG A 1 -6.17 -1.26 16.33
C ARG A 1 -5.96 0.10 17.00
N LEU A 2 -6.93 1.03 16.92
CA LEU A 2 -6.86 2.35 17.57
C LEU A 2 -6.63 2.29 19.09
N GLU A 3 -7.21 1.32 19.79
CA GLU A 3 -7.01 1.11 21.23
C GLU A 3 -5.53 0.90 21.63
N LEU A 4 -4.72 0.37 20.72
CA LEU A 4 -3.28 0.13 20.94
C LEU A 4 -2.42 1.39 20.69
N MET A 5 -3.03 2.51 20.29
CA MET A 5 -2.34 3.72 19.83
C MET A 5 -2.52 4.93 20.76
N SER A 6 -2.91 4.71 22.02
CA SER A 6 -3.14 5.78 23.00
C SER A 6 -1.94 6.72 23.18
N LYS A 7 -0.72 6.21 23.04
CA LYS A 7 0.55 6.99 23.12
C LYS A 7 1.07 7.45 21.75
N LYS A 8 0.33 7.23 20.66
CA LYS A 8 0.75 7.51 19.28
C LYS A 8 -0.33 8.32 18.53
N PRO A 9 -0.55 9.60 18.91
CA PRO A 9 -1.68 10.38 18.40
C PRO A 9 -1.66 10.59 16.88
N ARG A 10 -0.49 10.82 16.27
CA ARG A 10 -0.37 11.00 14.80
C ARG A 10 -0.65 9.72 14.02
N HIS A 11 -0.19 8.56 14.51
CA HIS A 11 -0.55 7.26 13.94
C HIS A 11 -2.07 7.01 14.02
N ALA A 12 -2.67 7.30 15.18
CA ALA A 12 -4.12 7.19 15.35
C ALA A 12 -4.87 8.19 14.45
N GLY A 13 -4.31 9.39 14.24
CA GLY A 13 -4.85 10.43 13.36
C GLY A 13 -4.99 9.94 11.93
N VAL A 14 -3.90 9.46 11.31
CA VAL A 14 -3.95 8.92 9.94
C VAL A 14 -4.83 7.69 9.84
N LEU A 15 -4.86 6.82 10.86
CA LEU A 15 -5.72 5.64 10.86
C LEU A 15 -7.22 6.00 10.93
N ARG A 16 -7.58 7.06 11.65
CA ARG A 16 -8.96 7.59 11.65
C ARG A 16 -9.30 8.23 10.30
N ALA A 17 -8.41 9.08 9.79
CA ALA A 17 -8.61 9.78 8.53
C ALA A 17 -8.81 8.81 7.35
N VAL A 18 -7.99 7.74 7.25
CA VAL A 18 -8.16 6.75 6.18
C VAL A 18 -9.44 5.94 6.36
N ALA A 19 -9.87 5.65 7.59
CA ALA A 19 -11.11 4.94 7.87
C ALA A 19 -12.35 5.79 7.53
N GLU A 20 -12.30 7.10 7.76
CA GLU A 20 -13.33 8.04 7.32
C GLU A 20 -13.38 8.14 5.80
N LEU A 21 -12.23 8.31 5.14
CA LEU A 21 -12.10 8.37 3.68
C LEU A 21 -12.62 7.09 3.00
N ALA A 22 -12.38 5.92 3.59
CA ALA A 22 -12.87 4.63 3.09
C ALA A 22 -14.33 4.32 3.48
N ASP A 23 -15.00 5.25 4.16
CA ASP A 23 -16.31 5.07 4.80
C ASP A 23 -16.42 3.70 5.50
N TRP A 24 -15.41 3.40 6.32
CA TRP A 24 -15.17 2.06 6.87
C TRP A 24 -16.37 1.46 7.61
N LYS A 25 -17.23 2.31 8.19
CA LYS A 25 -18.38 1.88 8.99
C LYS A 25 -19.62 1.58 8.14
N ASN A 26 -19.81 2.25 7.00
CA ASN A 26 -21.07 2.20 6.27
C ASN A 26 -20.93 1.61 4.86
N ALA A 27 -19.75 1.74 4.23
CA ALA A 27 -19.54 1.25 2.88
C ALA A 27 -19.71 -0.27 2.81
N LYS A 28 -20.61 -0.71 1.93
CA LYS A 28 -20.78 -2.13 1.62
C LYS A 28 -19.57 -2.63 0.85
N LEU A 29 -19.16 -3.85 1.18
CA LEU A 29 -18.10 -4.55 0.49
C LEU A 29 -18.71 -5.48 -0.55
N GLU A 30 -18.21 -5.43 -1.78
CA GLU A 30 -18.64 -6.35 -2.82
C GLU A 30 -18.35 -7.82 -2.42
N PRO A 31 -19.25 -8.76 -2.75
CA PRO A 31 -19.02 -10.18 -2.47
C PRO A 31 -17.67 -10.67 -3.00
N GLY A 32 -16.95 -11.45 -2.19
CA GLY A 32 -15.63 -11.98 -2.56
C GLY A 32 -14.46 -10.99 -2.43
N ARG A 33 -14.71 -9.75 -1.97
CA ARG A 33 -13.65 -8.80 -1.63
C ARG A 33 -13.39 -8.75 -0.13
N ALA A 34 -12.19 -8.31 0.24
CA ALA A 34 -11.79 -8.01 1.61
C ALA A 34 -11.06 -6.68 1.69
N ARG A 35 -11.14 -6.06 2.88
CA ARG A 35 -10.30 -4.90 3.21
C ARG A 35 -9.21 -5.25 4.19
N GLY A 36 -8.03 -4.69 3.95
CA GLY A 36 -6.85 -4.79 4.81
C GLY A 36 -6.29 -3.41 5.08
N VAL A 37 -5.67 -3.25 6.25
CA VAL A 37 -5.20 -1.95 6.73
C VAL A 37 -3.78 -2.05 7.27
N ALA A 38 -3.00 -1.01 7.04
CA ALA A 38 -1.67 -0.83 7.61
C ALA A 38 -1.43 0.65 7.95
N VAL A 39 -0.56 0.88 8.93
CA VAL A 39 -0.04 2.21 9.26
C VAL A 39 1.45 2.11 9.51
N VAL A 40 2.21 3.03 8.92
CA VAL A 40 3.66 3.08 9.04
C VAL A 40 4.09 4.53 9.27
N GLU A 41 5.11 4.71 10.11
CA GLU A 41 5.84 5.96 10.25
C GLU A 41 7.16 5.83 9.47
N SER A 42 7.46 6.80 8.62
CA SER A 42 8.72 6.88 7.87
C SER A 42 9.17 8.33 7.81
N PHE A 43 10.39 8.61 8.26
CA PHE A 43 10.98 9.96 8.22
C PHE A 43 10.11 11.03 8.91
N ASN A 44 9.44 10.70 10.02
CA ASN A 44 8.46 11.54 10.73
C ASN A 44 7.17 11.87 9.94
N THR A 45 6.94 11.19 8.82
CA THR A 45 5.67 11.16 8.08
C THR A 45 4.89 9.91 8.46
N PHE A 46 3.61 10.06 8.75
CA PHE A 46 2.73 8.97 9.13
C PHE A 46 1.80 8.68 7.97
N VAL A 47 1.70 7.42 7.56
CA VAL A 47 0.84 7.00 6.45
C VAL A 47 0.01 5.80 6.88
N ALA A 48 -1.30 5.87 6.66
CA ALA A 48 -2.19 4.73 6.77
C ALA A 48 -2.83 4.43 5.43
N GLN A 49 -2.87 3.15 5.06
CA GLN A 49 -3.50 2.68 3.83
C GLN A 49 -4.53 1.62 4.13
N ILE A 50 -5.69 1.73 3.48
CA ILE A 50 -6.70 0.67 3.39
C ILE A 50 -6.72 0.18 1.95
N VAL A 51 -6.55 -1.12 1.78
CA VAL A 51 -6.69 -1.82 0.50
C VAL A 51 -8.02 -2.54 0.46
N GLU A 52 -8.72 -2.49 -0.66
CA GLU A 52 -9.77 -3.43 -1.03
C GLU A 52 -9.26 -4.35 -2.16
N LEU A 53 -9.32 -5.67 -1.95
CA LEU A 53 -8.85 -6.65 -2.94
C LEU A 53 -9.77 -7.88 -3.03
N SER A 54 -9.65 -8.61 -4.13
CA SER A 54 -10.16 -9.98 -4.31
C SER A 54 -9.00 -10.94 -4.65
N MET A 55 -9.28 -12.24 -4.58
CA MET A 55 -8.38 -13.26 -5.15
C MET A 55 -8.85 -13.63 -6.56
N GLU A 56 -7.93 -13.60 -7.52
CA GLU A 56 -8.09 -14.12 -8.89
C GLU A 56 -7.13 -15.32 -9.08
N ALA A 57 -7.21 -16.00 -10.23
CA ALA A 57 -6.37 -17.18 -10.50
C ALA A 57 -4.87 -16.82 -10.52
N GLU A 58 -4.55 -15.62 -10.98
CA GLU A 58 -3.20 -15.08 -11.14
C GLU A 58 -2.65 -14.44 -9.85
N GLY A 59 -3.46 -14.36 -8.79
CA GLY A 59 -3.07 -13.77 -7.50
C GLY A 59 -4.05 -12.72 -6.97
N PRO A 60 -3.64 -11.92 -5.97
CA PRO A 60 -4.49 -10.88 -5.41
C PRO A 60 -4.63 -9.70 -6.38
N LYS A 61 -5.87 -9.28 -6.62
CA LYS A 61 -6.19 -8.06 -7.39
C LYS A 61 -6.61 -6.94 -6.45
N VAL A 62 -5.82 -5.88 -6.40
CA VAL A 62 -6.13 -4.67 -5.64
C VAL A 62 -7.05 -3.77 -6.49
N HIS A 63 -8.26 -3.51 -5.99
CA HIS A 63 -9.25 -2.69 -6.70
C HIS A 63 -9.14 -1.21 -6.34
N LYS A 64 -9.00 -0.92 -5.04
CA LYS A 64 -8.93 0.44 -4.53
C LYS A 64 -8.00 0.54 -3.32
N VAL A 65 -7.29 1.65 -3.23
CA VAL A 65 -6.48 2.04 -2.07
C VAL A 65 -6.93 3.40 -1.57
N TRP A 66 -7.26 3.48 -0.29
CA TRP A 66 -7.42 4.75 0.41
C TRP A 66 -6.16 5.01 1.21
N CYS A 67 -5.64 6.23 1.14
CA CYS A 67 -4.41 6.63 1.79
C CYS A 67 -4.63 7.90 2.60
N ALA A 68 -4.23 7.90 3.87
CA ALA A 68 -4.11 9.12 4.67
C ALA A 68 -2.65 9.35 5.02
N VAL A 69 -2.20 10.59 4.85
CA VAL A 69 -0.83 11.02 5.17
C VAL A 69 -0.82 12.23 6.09
N ASP A 70 0.04 12.20 7.10
CA ASP A 70 0.39 13.34 7.95
C ASP A 70 1.91 13.57 7.84
N CYS A 71 2.29 14.59 7.06
CA CYS A 71 3.68 15.00 6.85
C CYS A 71 4.01 16.36 7.49
N GLY A 72 3.28 16.71 8.57
CA GLY A 72 3.35 18.05 9.14
C GLY A 72 2.69 19.08 8.24
N VAL A 73 3.22 20.31 8.20
CA VAL A 73 2.72 21.34 7.29
C VAL A 73 2.87 20.88 5.84
N ALA A 74 1.75 20.77 5.14
CA ALA A 74 1.69 20.39 3.73
C ALA A 74 2.15 21.56 2.84
N VAL A 75 3.39 21.51 2.36
CA VAL A 75 4.00 22.58 1.54
C VAL A 75 3.39 22.64 0.14
N ASN A 76 3.25 21.48 -0.52
CA ASN A 76 2.61 21.36 -1.83
C ASN A 76 1.69 20.13 -1.83
N PRO A 77 0.37 20.32 -1.60
CA PRO A 77 -0.59 19.23 -1.55
C PRO A 77 -0.64 18.33 -2.78
N ASP A 78 -0.45 18.89 -3.98
CA ASP A 78 -0.53 18.13 -5.23
C ASP A 78 0.68 17.20 -5.39
N ILE A 79 1.88 17.67 -5.05
CA ILE A 79 3.08 16.82 -5.03
C ILE A 79 2.94 15.73 -3.97
N ILE A 80 2.38 16.05 -2.80
CA ILE A 80 2.16 15.06 -1.74
C ILE A 80 1.23 13.94 -2.23
N ARG A 81 0.14 14.29 -2.92
CA ARG A 81 -0.78 13.29 -3.52
C ARG A 81 -0.06 12.42 -4.55
N ALA A 82 0.66 13.05 -5.49
CA ALA A 82 1.41 12.34 -6.52
C ALA A 82 2.46 11.37 -5.93
N GLN A 83 3.11 11.74 -4.82
CA GLN A 83 4.06 10.87 -4.13
C GLN A 83 3.39 9.69 -3.42
N MET A 84 2.21 9.89 -2.83
CA MET A 84 1.44 8.77 -2.27
C MET A 84 0.98 7.82 -3.37
N GLU A 85 0.46 8.34 -4.49
CA GLU A 85 0.03 7.54 -5.63
C GLU A 85 1.20 6.74 -6.25
N GLY A 86 2.30 7.41 -6.54
CA GLY A 86 3.50 6.79 -7.09
C GLY A 86 4.13 5.77 -6.15
N GLY A 87 4.22 6.09 -4.85
CA GLY A 87 4.76 5.19 -3.83
C GLY A 87 3.90 3.94 -3.63
N ILE A 88 2.57 4.10 -3.64
CA ILE A 88 1.63 2.96 -3.59
C ILE A 88 1.82 2.06 -4.81
N GLY A 89 1.89 2.63 -6.02
CA GLY A 89 2.10 1.87 -7.25
C GLY A 89 3.44 1.14 -7.26
N PHE A 90 4.52 1.83 -6.88
CA PHE A 90 5.85 1.25 -6.77
C PHE A 90 5.88 0.08 -5.77
N GLY A 91 5.34 0.28 -4.57
CA GLY A 91 5.30 -0.76 -3.54
C GLY A 91 4.41 -1.93 -3.95
N LEU A 92 3.25 -1.68 -4.57
CA LEU A 92 2.35 -2.71 -5.05
C LEU A 92 3.02 -3.59 -6.12
N GLY A 93 3.72 -2.98 -7.08
CA GLY A 93 4.48 -3.73 -8.07
C GLY A 93 5.56 -4.61 -7.46
N HIS A 94 6.27 -4.11 -6.45
CA HIS A 94 7.34 -4.85 -5.80
C HIS A 94 6.86 -6.02 -4.95
N ILE A 95 5.73 -5.86 -4.24
CA ILE A 95 5.17 -6.96 -3.46
C ILE A 95 4.51 -8.00 -4.35
N LEU A 96 4.02 -7.64 -5.56
CA LEU A 96 3.31 -8.57 -6.42
C LEU A 96 4.20 -9.27 -7.44
N TYR A 97 5.14 -8.57 -8.08
CA TYR A 97 5.71 -9.04 -9.36
C TYR A 97 7.22 -8.94 -9.54
N ALA A 98 7.91 -8.09 -8.78
CA ALA A 98 9.31 -7.68 -9.02
C ALA A 98 10.37 -8.77 -8.71
N ASP A 99 10.20 -9.98 -9.24
CA ASP A 99 11.15 -11.07 -9.09
C ASP A 99 12.42 -10.79 -9.92
N VAL A 100 13.58 -11.09 -9.34
CA VAL A 100 14.90 -10.92 -9.96
C VAL A 100 15.73 -12.17 -9.69
N PRO A 101 15.41 -13.31 -10.35
CA PRO A 101 16.15 -14.54 -10.15
C PRO A 101 17.60 -14.40 -10.61
N MET A 102 18.48 -15.14 -9.95
CA MET A 102 19.91 -15.19 -10.25
C MET A 102 20.33 -16.62 -10.59
N GLU A 103 21.04 -16.79 -11.69
CA GLU A 103 21.63 -18.05 -12.14
C GLU A 103 23.13 -17.86 -12.31
N ASP A 104 23.94 -18.73 -11.71
CA ASP A 104 25.41 -18.66 -11.73
C ASP A 104 25.97 -17.27 -11.38
N GLY A 105 25.33 -16.60 -10.42
CA GLY A 105 25.71 -15.26 -9.96
C GLY A 105 25.32 -14.11 -10.90
N ARG A 106 24.50 -14.37 -11.92
CA ARG A 106 24.02 -13.36 -12.88
C ARG A 106 22.51 -13.17 -12.78
N VAL A 107 22.06 -11.93 -12.88
CA VAL A 107 20.63 -11.60 -12.99
C VAL A 107 20.08 -12.18 -14.29
N VAL A 108 18.99 -12.95 -14.20
CA VAL A 108 18.37 -13.59 -15.37
C VAL A 108 17.58 -12.58 -16.21
N PRO A 109 16.71 -11.71 -15.65
CA PRO A 109 16.02 -10.71 -16.46
C PRO A 109 16.97 -9.58 -16.91
N GLY A 110 17.31 -9.56 -18.20
CA GLY A 110 18.17 -8.51 -18.77
C GLY A 110 17.46 -7.22 -19.15
N ASN A 111 16.13 -7.22 -19.21
CA ASN A 111 15.31 -6.08 -19.67
C ASN A 111 13.83 -6.19 -19.17
N PHE A 112 13.01 -5.16 -19.40
CA PHE A 112 11.64 -4.99 -18.88
C PHE A 112 10.56 -5.86 -19.55
N ASP A 113 10.94 -6.61 -20.58
CA ASP A 113 10.14 -7.66 -21.21
C ASP A 113 10.12 -8.93 -20.35
N ALA A 114 11.23 -9.25 -19.67
CA ALA A 114 11.36 -10.37 -18.75
C ALA A 114 11.14 -9.98 -17.27
N TYR A 115 11.46 -8.73 -16.90
CA TYR A 115 11.16 -8.20 -15.56
C TYR A 115 9.72 -7.69 -15.48
N ARG A 116 8.89 -8.37 -14.68
CA ARG A 116 7.48 -7.98 -14.51
C ARG A 116 7.34 -6.82 -13.51
N SER A 117 7.02 -5.65 -14.03
CA SER A 117 6.57 -4.49 -13.24
C SER A 117 5.04 -4.34 -13.31
N LEU A 118 4.47 -3.62 -12.35
CA LEU A 118 3.06 -3.24 -12.35
C LEU A 118 2.74 -2.42 -13.61
N ARG A 119 1.66 -2.78 -14.32
CA ARG A 119 1.21 -2.10 -15.53
C ARG A 119 0.08 -1.10 -15.23
N ILE A 120 -0.15 -0.15 -16.15
CA ILE A 120 -1.16 0.90 -16.00
C ILE A 120 -2.57 0.32 -15.72
N ASN A 121 -2.94 -0.76 -16.39
CA ASN A 121 -4.22 -1.43 -16.21
C ASN A 121 -4.34 -2.23 -14.90
N GLU A 122 -3.22 -2.46 -14.20
CA GLU A 122 -3.16 -3.11 -12.89
C GLU A 122 -3.10 -2.10 -11.74
N MET A 123 -2.98 -0.80 -12.05
CA MET A 123 -2.98 0.25 -11.04
C MET A 123 -4.38 0.35 -10.40
N PRO A 124 -4.49 0.27 -9.06
CA PRO A 124 -5.78 0.41 -8.40
C PRO A 124 -6.28 1.86 -8.48
N ALA A 125 -7.58 2.06 -8.24
CA ALA A 125 -8.07 3.39 -7.93
C ALA A 125 -7.42 3.86 -6.61
N ILE A 126 -6.88 5.08 -6.56
CA ILE A 126 -6.24 5.63 -5.36
C ILE A 126 -6.96 6.90 -4.94
N GLU A 127 -7.24 7.01 -3.64
CA GLU A 127 -7.77 8.21 -3.04
C GLU A 127 -6.89 8.62 -1.85
N VAL A 128 -6.39 9.84 -1.88
CA VAL A 128 -5.46 10.35 -0.87
C VAL A 128 -6.15 11.44 -0.04
N THR A 129 -5.95 11.43 1.27
CA THR A 129 -6.27 12.56 2.15
C THR A 129 -5.04 13.01 2.91
N ILE A 130 -4.83 14.32 3.00
CA ILE A 130 -3.72 14.92 3.73
C ILE A 130 -4.28 15.42 5.06
N VAL A 131 -3.81 14.85 6.15
CA VAL A 131 -4.22 15.25 7.50
C VAL A 131 -3.64 16.64 7.77
N LYS A 132 -4.52 17.59 8.11
CA LYS A 132 -4.10 18.93 8.50
C LYS A 132 -3.26 18.86 9.77
N SER A 133 -2.05 19.40 9.71
CA SER A 133 -1.08 19.35 10.80
C SER A 133 -0.28 20.65 10.87
N SER A 134 0.12 21.05 12.08
CA SER A 134 1.00 22.19 12.36
C SER A 134 2.43 21.76 12.75
N GLU A 135 2.73 20.47 12.68
CA GLU A 135 4.06 19.94 12.94
C GLU A 135 5.05 20.36 11.84
N LYS A 136 6.36 20.28 12.14
CA LYS A 136 7.41 20.56 11.15
C LYS A 136 7.22 19.69 9.88
N PRO A 137 7.39 20.25 8.68
CA PRO A 137 7.37 19.47 7.44
C PRO A 137 8.35 18.29 7.49
N SER A 138 7.95 17.16 6.94
CA SER A 138 8.73 15.93 6.87
C SER A 138 8.83 15.36 5.46
N GLY A 139 9.65 14.32 5.26
CA GLY A 139 9.90 13.73 3.93
C GLY A 139 8.66 13.04 3.35
N ILE A 140 8.46 13.14 2.04
CA ILE A 140 7.29 12.57 1.35
C ILE A 140 7.61 11.57 0.23
N GLY A 141 8.89 11.41 -0.12
CA GLY A 141 9.31 10.58 -1.26
C GLY A 141 8.98 9.08 -1.11
N GLU A 142 9.34 8.51 0.03
CA GLU A 142 9.21 7.08 0.31
C GLU A 142 7.98 6.66 1.14
N PRO A 143 7.37 7.48 2.02
CA PRO A 143 6.33 7.02 2.96
C PRO A 143 5.08 6.36 2.35
N GLY A 144 4.80 6.57 1.07
CA GLY A 144 3.71 5.87 0.36
C GLY A 144 3.99 4.39 0.11
N VAL A 145 5.26 3.96 0.11
CA VAL A 145 5.69 2.60 -0.24
C VAL A 145 5.42 1.60 0.89
N PRO A 146 5.85 1.81 2.15
CA PRO A 146 5.83 0.74 3.17
C PRO A 146 4.45 0.17 3.54
N PRO A 147 3.35 0.94 3.62
CA PRO A 147 2.08 0.39 4.11
C PRO A 147 1.37 -0.59 3.16
N ILE A 148 1.65 -0.54 1.85
CA ILE A 148 0.85 -1.27 0.85
C ILE A 148 0.97 -2.79 1.03
N GLY A 149 2.18 -3.30 1.29
CA GLY A 149 2.44 -4.73 1.50
C GLY A 149 1.64 -5.33 2.65
N PRO A 150 1.80 -4.83 3.88
CA PRO A 150 1.02 -5.30 5.03
C PRO A 150 -0.50 -5.08 4.85
N ALA A 151 -0.94 -4.03 4.17
CA ALA A 151 -2.37 -3.82 3.88
C ALA A 151 -2.93 -4.92 2.96
N VAL A 152 -2.22 -5.24 1.87
CA VAL A 152 -2.54 -6.36 0.96
C VAL A 152 -2.54 -7.69 1.73
N ALA A 153 -1.48 -8.00 2.47
CA ALA A 153 -1.38 -9.25 3.23
C ALA A 153 -2.51 -9.40 4.29
N ASN A 154 -2.94 -8.30 4.91
CA ASN A 154 -4.05 -8.30 5.86
C ASN A 154 -5.40 -8.55 5.17
N ALA A 155 -5.61 -8.01 3.96
CA ALA A 155 -6.81 -8.26 3.18
C ALA A 155 -6.86 -9.70 2.65
N MET A 156 -5.73 -10.22 2.15
CA MET A 156 -5.58 -11.63 1.76
C MET A 156 -5.92 -12.57 2.93
N ALA A 157 -5.40 -12.29 4.14
CA ALA A 157 -5.70 -13.09 5.33
C ALA A 157 -7.19 -13.07 5.71
N LYS A 158 -7.90 -11.97 5.41
CA LYS A 158 -9.37 -11.90 5.60
C LYS A 158 -10.14 -12.74 4.59
N LEU A 159 -9.57 -13.02 3.43
CA LEU A 159 -10.08 -13.98 2.43
C LEU A 159 -9.60 -15.42 2.68
N GLY A 160 -9.08 -15.71 3.88
CA GLY A 160 -8.63 -17.05 4.25
C GLY A 160 -7.27 -17.47 3.67
N GLN A 161 -6.54 -16.57 3.00
CA GLN A 161 -5.23 -16.87 2.47
C GLN A 161 -4.16 -16.91 3.57
N VAL A 162 -3.15 -17.74 3.39
CA VAL A 162 -1.96 -17.72 4.25
C VAL A 162 -1.23 -16.39 4.06
N ARG A 163 -0.77 -15.78 5.16
CA ARG A 163 0.00 -14.53 5.05
C ARG A 163 1.32 -14.81 4.33
N PRO A 164 1.64 -14.05 3.26
CA PRO A 164 2.90 -14.20 2.55
C PRO A 164 4.11 -14.10 3.49
N ARG A 165 5.12 -14.91 3.21
CA ARG A 165 6.42 -14.94 3.91
C ARG A 165 7.59 -14.68 2.98
N GLN A 166 7.33 -14.66 1.68
CA GLN A 166 8.28 -14.38 0.63
C GLN A 166 7.62 -13.40 -0.34
N LEU A 167 8.42 -12.49 -0.87
CA LEU A 167 8.04 -11.58 -1.94
C LEU A 167 8.89 -11.90 -3.18
N PRO A 168 8.38 -11.67 -4.39
CA PRO A 168 7.01 -11.24 -4.67
C PRO A 168 5.95 -12.31 -4.33
N ILE A 169 4.69 -11.88 -4.13
CA ILE A 169 3.56 -12.73 -3.77
C ILE A 169 3.14 -13.61 -4.94
N VAL A 170 3.19 -13.08 -6.16
CA VAL A 170 2.92 -13.86 -7.37
C VAL A 170 4.25 -14.47 -7.82
N PRO A 171 4.34 -15.81 -7.92
CA PRO A 171 5.54 -16.47 -8.38
C PRO A 171 5.97 -15.95 -9.76
N GLY A 172 7.28 -15.76 -9.94
CA GLY A 172 7.87 -15.54 -11.25
C GLY A 172 7.74 -16.78 -12.13
N ALA A 173 8.00 -16.64 -13.43
CA ALA A 173 7.95 -17.74 -14.42
C ALA A 173 9.00 -18.85 -14.20
N SER A 174 9.74 -18.80 -13.10
CA SER A 174 10.89 -19.66 -12.77
C SER A 174 10.70 -20.47 -11.48
N ALA A 175 9.45 -20.75 -11.08
CA ALA A 175 9.13 -21.67 -9.98
C ALA A 175 8.65 -23.03 -10.49
#